data_AF-A0A084Y2D6-F1
#
_entry.id   AF-A0A084Y2D6-F1
#
_cell.length_a   1.000
_cell.length_b   1.000
_cell.length_c   1.000
_cell.angle_alpha   90.00
_cell.angle_beta   90.00
_cell.angle_gamma   90.00
#
_symmetry.space_group_name_H-M   'P 1'
#
loop_
_entity.id
_entity.type
_entity.pdbx_description
1 polymer ?
#
loop_
_entity_poly.entity_id
_entity_poly.type
_entity_poly.pdbx_seq_one_letter_code
_entity_poly.pdbx_strand_id
1 'polypeptide(L)' 'MDFKQVIEDLLAAGMTQAGIAKKVGLTPPSIVDLTSGRQKSVKWEVGDALIRLHCEKCKEAHA' A
#
# COMPACT_ATOMS: atom_id res chain seq x y z
N MET A 1 3.10 -11.82 3.25
CA MET A 1 2.12 -10.73 3.19
C MET A 1 2.20 -10.16 1.79
N ASP A 2 1.11 -10.25 1.04
CA ASP A 2 1.06 -9.80 -0.35
C ASP A 2 0.83 -8.30 -0.39
N PHE A 3 1.88 -7.51 -0.63
CA PHE A 3 1.78 -6.06 -0.75
C PHE A 3 0.78 -5.62 -1.83
N LYS A 4 0.61 -6.45 -2.87
CA LYS A 4 -0.42 -6.27 -3.88
C LYS A 4 -1.81 -6.23 -3.24
N GLN A 5 -2.16 -7.23 -2.42
CA GLN A 5 -3.46 -7.30 -1.74
C GLN A 5 -3.65 -6.11 -0.80
N VAL A 6 -2.60 -5.72 -0.06
CA VAL A 6 -2.62 -4.54 0.82
C VAL A 6 -2.96 -3.27 0.04
N ILE A 7 -2.35 -3.09 -1.14
CA ILE A 7 -2.61 -1.93 -2.01
C ILE A 7 -4.03 -2.02 -2.60
N GLU A 8 -4.47 -3.20 -3.04
CA GLU A 8 -5.83 -3.41 -3.56
C GLU A 8 -6.90 -3.08 -2.51
N ASP A 9 -6.71 -3.49 -1.26
CA ASP A 9 -7.61 -3.17 -0.15
C ASP A 9 -7.64 -1.66 0.15
N LEU A 10 -6.48 -0.99 0.11
CA LEU A 10 -6.39 0.47 0.27
C LEU A 10 -7.10 1.21 -0.88
N LEU A 11 -6.98 0.71 -2.11
CA LEU A 11 -7.71 1.23 -3.27
C LEU A 11 -9.22 1.02 -3.12
N ALA A 12 -9.64 -0.15 -2.64
CA ALA A 12 -11.04 -0.46 -2.34
C ALA A 12 -11.61 0.43 -1.22
N ALA A 13 -10.78 0.82 -0.26
CA ALA A 13 -11.11 1.80 0.78
C ALA A 13 -11.18 3.25 0.25
N GLY A 14 -11.03 3.48 -1.05
CA GLY A 14 -11.15 4.79 -1.70
C GLY A 14 -9.85 5.60 -1.73
N MET A 15 -8.70 5.02 -1.40
CA MET A 15 -7.41 5.67 -1.64
C MET A 15 -7.01 5.58 -3.11
N THR A 16 -6.11 6.48 -3.53
CA THR A 16 -5.45 6.42 -4.83
C THR A 16 -4.01 5.94 -4.68
N GLN A 17 -3.45 5.34 -5.73
CA GLN A 17 -2.04 4.89 -5.74
C GLN A 17 -1.08 6.03 -5.39
N ALA A 18 -1.32 7.24 -5.89
CA ALA A 18 -0.53 8.42 -5.56
C ALA A 18 -0.67 8.86 -4.09
N GLY A 19 -1.88 8.71 -3.50
CA GLY A 19 -2.13 8.97 -2.09
C GLY A 19 -1.42 7.98 -1.18
N ILE A 20 -1.45 6.69 -1.53
CA ILE A 20 -0.73 5.63 -0.84
C ILE A 20 0.77 5.90 -0.91
N ALA A 21 1.31 6.16 -2.10
CA ALA A 21 2.71 6.50 -2.31
C ALA A 21 3.16 7.67 -1.42
N LYS A 22 2.38 8.76 -1.40
CA LYS A 22 2.65 9.93 -0.55
C LYS A 22 2.63 9.59 0.94
N LYS A 23 1.70 8.74 1.40
CA LYS A 23 1.58 8.31 2.80
C LYS A 23 2.75 7.44 3.24
N VAL A 24 3.26 6.57 2.36
CA VAL A 24 4.34 5.63 2.68
C VAL A 24 5.73 6.14 2.27
N GLY A 25 5.82 7.38 1.78
CA GLY A 25 7.09 8.00 1.37
C GLY A 25 7.68 7.42 0.08
N LEU A 26 6.85 6.78 -0.75
CA LEU A 26 7.23 6.26 -2.06
C LEU A 26 6.76 7.16 -3.20
N THR A 27 7.24 6.85 -4.40
CA THR A 27 6.73 7.44 -5.63
C THR A 27 5.61 6.56 -6.22
N PRO A 28 4.63 7.14 -6.95
CA PRO A 28 3.57 6.38 -7.61
C PRO A 28 4.07 5.23 -8.52
N PRO A 29 5.17 5.39 -9.29
CA PRO A 29 5.75 4.28 -10.07
C PRO A 29 6.16 3.08 -9.22
N SER A 30 6.73 3.30 -8.02
CA SER A 30 7.11 2.21 -7.11
C SER A 30 5.90 1.40 -6.65
N ILE A 31 4.75 2.06 -6.44
CA ILE A 31 3.49 1.37 -6.12
C ILE A 31 3.02 0.51 -7.31
N VAL A 32 3.18 1.00 -8.54
CA VAL A 32 2.86 0.24 -9.77
C VAL A 32 3.79 -0.94 -9.94
N ASP A 33 5.10 -0.79 -9.69
CA ASP A 33 6.08 -1.89 -9.76
C ASP A 33 5.79 -2.99 -8.73
N LEU A 34 5.28 -2.59 -7.55
CA LEU A 34 4.81 -3.50 -6.50
C LEU A 34 3.53 -4.25 -6.90
N THR A 35 2.51 -3.55 -7.41
CA THR A 35 1.24 -4.18 -7.80
C THR A 35 1.37 -5.05 -9.05
N SER A 36 2.25 -4.67 -9.98
CA SER A 36 2.57 -5.45 -11.18
C SER A 36 3.48 -6.65 -10.91
N GLY A 37 4.02 -6.80 -9.70
CA GLY A 37 4.90 -7.90 -9.32
C GLY A 37 6.31 -7.82 -9.90
N ARG A 38 6.65 -6.70 -10.55
CA ARG A 38 8.02 -6.40 -11.00
C ARG A 38 8.96 -6.28 -9.81
N GLN A 39 8.46 -5.70 -8.72
CA GLN A 39 9.19 -5.58 -7.47
C GLN A 39 8.53 -6.42 -6.38
N LYS A 40 9.17 -7.54 -6.03
CA LYS A 40 8.70 -8.48 -4.98
C LYS A 40 9.17 -8.10 -3.57
N SER A 41 10.14 -7.20 -3.46
CA SER A 41 10.76 -6.82 -2.18
C SER A 41 10.87 -5.31 -2.09
N VAL A 42 10.47 -4.77 -0.96
CA VAL A 42 10.62 -3.36 -0.59
C VAL A 42 11.52 -3.25 0.63
N LYS A 43 12.01 -2.05 0.90
CA LYS A 43 12.65 -1.75 2.19
C LYS A 43 11.65 -2.05 3.31
N TRP A 44 12.16 -2.57 4.42
CA TRP A 44 11.34 -2.91 5.59
C TRP A 44 10.47 -1.72 6.05
N GLU A 45 11.04 -0.52 6.09
CA GLU A 45 10.34 0.73 6.48
C GLU A 45 9.10 1.01 5.62
N VAL A 46 9.20 0.74 4.32
CA VAL A 46 8.08 0.92 3.36
C VAL A 46 7.01 -0.13 3.58
N GLY A 47 7.43 -1.39 3.80
CA GLY A 47 6.53 -2.49 4.11
C GLY A 47 5.75 -2.22 5.40
N ASP A 48 6.42 -1.78 6.46
CA ASP A 48 5.81 -1.42 7.73
C ASP A 48 4.80 -0.26 7.57
N ALA A 49 5.17 0.80 6.85
CA ALA A 49 4.27 1.92 6.56
C ALA A 49 3.02 1.50 5.79
N LEU A 50 3.15 0.60 4.79
CA LEU A 50 2.03 0.02 4.04
C LEU A 50 1.08 -0.76 4.96
N ILE A 51 1.63 -1.62 5.81
CA ILE A 51 0.86 -2.46 6.74
C ILE A 51 0.14 -1.57 7.76
N ARG A 52 0.82 -0.56 8.29
CA ARG A 52 0.24 0.38 9.24
C ARG A 52 -0.90 1.18 8.61
N LEU A 53 -0.70 1.68 7.39
CA LEU A 53 -1.72 2.42 6.64
C LEU A 53 -2.96 1.54 6.37
N HIS A 54 -2.74 0.29 5.99
CA HIS A 54 -3.79 -0.70 5.79
C HIS A 54 -4.53 -1.01 7.07
N CYS A 55 -3.82 -1.21 8.18
CA CYS A 55 -4.44 -1.43 9.49
C CYS A 55 -5.29 -0.23 9.93
N GLU A 56 -4.83 1.00 9.71
CA GLU A 56 -5.60 2.22 10.02
C GLU A 56 -6.87 2.31 9.15
N LYS A 57 -6.77 2.08 7.84
CA LYS A 57 -7.89 2.28 6.90
C LYS A 57 -8.86 1.10 6.83
N CYS A 58 -8.38 -0.13 6.85
CA CYS A 58 -9.24 -1.32 6.84
C CYS A 58 -9.88 -1.60 8.20
N LYS A 59 -9.33 -1.15 9.34
CA LYS A 59 -10.08 -1.20 10.61
C LYS A 59 -11.30 -0.29 10.60
N GLU A 60 -11.23 0.88 9.97
CA GLU A 60 -12.39 1.77 9.81
C GLU A 60 -13.46 1.19 8.86
N ALA A 61 -13.07 0.34 7.91
CA ALA A 61 -14.00 -0.26 6.94
C ALA A 61 -14.77 -1.50 7.46
N HIS A 62 -14.43 -1.99 8.67
CA HIS A 62 -15.05 -3.18 9.29
C HIS A 62 -15.64 -2.89 10.68
N ALA A 63 -15.94 -1.62 10.98
CA ALA A 63 -16.67 -1.18 12.19
C ALA A 63 -18.03 -0.61 11.80
#